data_AF-A0A2C1KDX4-F1
#
_entry.id   AF-A0A2C1KDX4-F1
#
_cell.length_a   1.000
_cell.length_b   1.000
_cell.length_c   1.000
_cell.angle_alpha   90.00
_cell.angle_beta   90.00
_cell.angle_gamma   90.00
#
_symmetry.space_group_name_H-M   'P 1'
#
loop_
_entity.id
_entity.type
_entity.pdbx_description
1 polymer ?
#
loop_
_entity_poly.entity_id
_entity_poly.type
_entity_poly.pdbx_seq_one_letter_code
_entity_poly.pdbx_strand_id
1 'polypeptide(L)'
;MAILFILFFKESIIILFEKNQKKMDFLKRTNWFRNPWLSGLFLFFINAFLFFITGVILYTLTFFMIPFVHLFVMVFAVIVSVFVWCMINYTWEGTKLRRLKMGAVGSSFYLILTIVFLYFFITLKPDYPGEDTFMRAVGIIMAMIVTSVAFLTCFIMTGFSKREM
;
A
#
# COMPACT_ATOMS: atom_id res chain seq x y z
N MET A 1 -5.97 -4.39 -15.68
CA MET A 1 -6.06 -5.79 -15.21
C MET A 1 -5.90 -5.93 -13.70
N ALA A 2 -4.77 -5.53 -13.09
CA ALA A 2 -4.55 -5.67 -11.64
C ALA A 2 -5.62 -4.99 -10.74
N ILE A 3 -6.03 -3.77 -11.09
CA ILE A 3 -7.05 -3.01 -10.33
C ILE A 3 -8.41 -3.72 -10.33
N LEU A 4 -8.81 -4.34 -11.45
CA LEU A 4 -10.07 -5.09 -11.56
C LEU A 4 -10.05 -6.36 -10.71
N PHE A 5 -8.91 -7.05 -10.64
CA PHE A 5 -8.73 -8.26 -9.82
C PHE A 5 -8.83 -7.93 -8.33
N ILE A 6 -8.23 -6.81 -7.90
CA ILE A 6 -8.28 -6.31 -6.53
C ILE A 6 -9.70 -5.91 -6.12
N LEU A 7 -10.47 -5.32 -7.05
CA LEU A 7 -11.88 -5.00 -6.81
C LEU A 7 -12.77 -6.25 -6.68
N PHE A 8 -12.46 -7.34 -7.39
CA PHE A 8 -13.21 -8.59 -7.30
C PHE A 8 -12.96 -9.32 -5.96
N PHE A 9 -11.71 -9.35 -5.48
CA PHE A 9 -11.37 -9.97 -4.18
C PHE A 9 -11.89 -9.18 -2.97
N LYS A 10 -12.11 -7.88 -3.14
CA LYS A 10 -12.65 -6.99 -2.09
C LYS A 10 -13.97 -7.49 -1.53
N GLU A 11 -14.90 -7.94 -2.37
CA GLU A 11 -16.22 -8.40 -1.90
C GLU A 11 -16.11 -9.66 -1.04
N SER A 12 -15.31 -10.64 -1.47
CA SER A 12 -15.05 -11.87 -0.69
C SER A 12 -14.39 -11.59 0.66
N ILE A 13 -13.46 -10.63 0.72
CA ILE A 13 -12.80 -10.23 1.97
C ILE A 13 -13.79 -9.54 2.92
N ILE A 14 -14.67 -8.67 2.40
CA ILE A 14 -15.70 -7.99 3.19
C ILE A 14 -16.68 -8.99 3.80
N ILE A 15 -17.12 -9.99 3.04
CA ILE A 15 -18.03 -11.05 3.51
C ILE A 15 -17.37 -11.88 4.64
N LEU A 16 -16.07 -12.18 4.53
CA LEU A 16 -15.32 -12.89 5.58
C LEU A 16 -15.27 -12.07 6.89
N PHE A 17 -15.16 -10.75 6.77
CA PHE A 17 -15.11 -9.83 7.91
C PHE A 17 -16.46 -9.60 8.57
N GLU A 18 -17.55 -9.58 7.81
CA GLU A 18 -18.91 -9.46 8.34
C GLU A 18 -19.28 -10.60 9.30
N LYS A 19 -18.65 -11.76 9.15
CA LYS A 19 -18.80 -12.93 10.02
C LYS A 19 -18.03 -12.83 11.35
N ASN A 20 -17.05 -11.92 11.48
CA ASN A 20 -16.07 -11.88 12.58
C ASN A 20 -16.19 -10.62 13.47
N GLN A 21 -17.43 -10.15 13.68
CA GLN A 21 -17.76 -8.80 14.20
C GLN A 21 -17.12 -8.40 15.54
N LYS A 22 -16.81 -9.34 16.43
CA LYS A 22 -16.36 -9.02 17.80
C LYS A 22 -15.00 -8.30 17.91
N LYS A 23 -14.08 -8.45 16.94
CA LYS A 23 -12.75 -7.79 16.99
C LYS A 23 -12.73 -6.42 16.30
N MET A 24 -13.64 -6.15 15.37
CA MET A 24 -13.69 -4.85 14.65
C MET A 24 -14.41 -3.74 15.41
N ASP A 25 -15.29 -4.09 16.36
CA ASP A 25 -15.98 -3.10 17.20
C ASP A 25 -15.02 -2.34 18.14
N PHE A 26 -13.88 -2.94 18.49
CA PHE A 26 -12.86 -2.28 19.32
C PHE A 26 -12.24 -1.08 18.59
N LEU A 27 -11.92 -1.21 17.30
CA LEU A 27 -11.36 -0.13 16.48
C LEU A 27 -12.36 0.99 16.25
N LYS A 28 -13.65 0.66 16.04
CA LYS A 28 -14.74 1.64 15.90
C LYS A 28 -14.94 2.50 17.15
N ARG A 29 -14.68 1.94 18.34
CA ARG A 29 -14.94 2.63 19.63
C ARG A 29 -13.87 3.66 20.00
N THR A 30 -12.71 3.63 19.37
CA THR A 30 -11.62 4.57 19.60
C THR A 30 -11.86 5.90 18.90
N ASN A 31 -12.08 6.98 19.67
CA ASN A 31 -12.31 8.34 19.15
C ASN A 31 -11.25 8.83 18.13
N TRP A 32 -10.02 8.30 18.19
CA TRP A 32 -8.94 8.65 17.27
C TRP A 32 -9.22 8.16 15.83
N PHE A 33 -9.94 7.04 15.68
CA PHE A 33 -10.33 6.48 14.38
C PHE A 33 -11.56 7.19 13.77
N ARG A 34 -12.10 8.22 14.42
CA ARG A 34 -13.14 9.11 13.86
C ARG A 34 -12.57 10.39 13.27
N ASN A 35 -11.30 10.70 13.56
CA ASN A 35 -10.61 11.88 13.05
C ASN A 35 -9.88 11.53 11.74
N PRO A 36 -10.23 12.17 10.60
CA PRO A 36 -9.68 11.79 9.29
C PRO A 36 -8.17 11.97 9.20
N TRP A 37 -7.62 12.90 9.97
CA TRP A 37 -6.19 13.13 10.03
C TRP A 37 -5.45 12.02 10.77
N LEU A 38 -5.95 11.60 11.94
CA LEU A 38 -5.31 10.55 12.74
C LEU A 38 -5.42 9.18 12.06
N SER A 39 -6.57 8.86 11.48
CA SER A 39 -6.72 7.60 10.74
C SER A 39 -5.95 7.60 9.43
N GLY A 40 -5.86 8.75 8.74
CA GLY A 40 -5.02 8.90 7.56
C GLY A 40 -3.54 8.73 7.91
N LEU A 41 -3.09 9.32 9.01
CA LEU A 41 -1.73 9.16 9.51
C LEU A 41 -1.44 7.71 9.94
N PHE A 42 -2.41 7.05 10.57
CA PHE A 42 -2.31 5.62 10.88
C PHE A 42 -2.14 4.78 9.62
N LEU A 43 -2.98 5.01 8.59
CA LEU A 43 -2.89 4.33 7.30
C LEU A 43 -1.53 4.60 6.63
N PHE A 44 -1.00 5.82 6.73
CA PHE A 44 0.34 6.17 6.25
C PHE A 44 1.41 5.30 6.93
N PHE A 45 1.40 5.20 8.26
CA PHE A 45 2.39 4.41 8.99
C PHE A 45 2.27 2.91 8.71
N ILE A 46 1.06 2.38 8.57
CA ILE A 46 0.87 0.98 8.22
C ILE A 46 1.39 0.70 6.80
N ASN A 47 1.12 1.58 5.84
CA ASN A 47 1.67 1.46 4.48
C ASN A 47 3.20 1.50 4.50
N ALA A 48 3.80 2.44 5.24
CA ALA A 48 5.25 2.54 5.40
C ALA A 48 5.86 1.28 6.03
N PHE A 49 5.24 0.76 7.09
CA PHE A 49 5.68 -0.43 7.79
C PHE A 49 5.61 -1.68 6.90
N LEU A 50 4.49 -1.89 6.18
CA LEU A 50 4.34 -3.00 5.25
C LEU A 50 5.35 -2.93 4.11
N PHE A 51 5.55 -1.74 3.54
CA PHE A 51 6.54 -1.54 2.49
C PHE A 51 7.96 -1.80 2.98
N PHE A 52 8.32 -1.26 4.14
CA PHE A 52 9.65 -1.45 4.73
C PHE A 52 9.94 -2.92 5.06
N ILE A 53 8.99 -3.63 5.69
CA ILE A 53 9.12 -5.06 5.95
C ILE A 53 9.32 -5.83 4.64
N THR A 54 8.50 -5.53 3.62
CA THR A 54 8.63 -6.19 2.31
C THR A 54 10.00 -5.93 1.70
N GLY A 55 10.50 -4.69 1.77
CA GLY A 55 11.84 -4.33 1.32
C GLY A 55 12.95 -5.08 2.05
N VAL A 56 12.86 -5.18 3.38
CA VAL A 56 13.83 -5.94 4.21
C VAL A 56 13.81 -7.43 3.87
N ILE A 57 12.63 -8.03 3.68
CA ILE A 57 12.50 -9.43 3.28
C ILE A 57 13.12 -9.66 1.91
N LEU A 58 12.79 -8.81 0.92
CA LEU A 58 13.34 -8.92 -0.43
C LEU A 58 14.86 -8.73 -0.43
N TYR A 59 15.38 -7.76 0.32
CA TYR A 59 16.82 -7.56 0.48
C TYR A 59 17.49 -8.78 1.11
N THR A 60 16.91 -9.34 2.16
CA THR A 60 17.42 -10.55 2.83
C THR A 60 17.45 -11.74 1.88
N LEU A 61 16.41 -11.91 1.04
CA LEU A 61 16.34 -13.00 0.06
C LEU A 61 17.43 -12.92 -1.01
N THR A 62 18.00 -11.75 -1.29
CA THR A 62 19.14 -11.64 -2.22
C THR A 62 20.36 -12.43 -1.74
N PHE A 63 20.53 -12.61 -0.42
CA PHE A 63 21.62 -13.41 0.15
C PHE A 63 21.39 -14.92 0.02
N PHE A 64 20.14 -15.37 -0.10
CA PHE A 64 19.81 -16.80 -0.07
C PHE A 64 19.92 -17.48 -1.45
N MET A 65 20.21 -16.74 -2.54
CA MET A 65 20.38 -17.28 -3.90
C MET A 65 19.22 -18.19 -4.36
N ILE A 66 18.01 -18.06 -3.78
CA ILE A 66 16.84 -18.85 -4.18
C ILE A 66 16.08 -18.09 -5.27
N PRO A 67 16.12 -18.54 -6.54
CA PRO A 67 15.41 -17.88 -7.61
C PRO A 67 13.88 -17.98 -7.40
N PHE A 68 13.14 -17.01 -7.94
CA PHE A 68 11.67 -16.93 -7.95
C PHE A 68 10.94 -16.73 -6.60
N VAL A 69 11.56 -17.00 -5.44
CA VAL A 69 10.92 -16.78 -4.11
C VAL A 69 10.47 -15.33 -3.91
N HIS A 70 11.23 -14.38 -4.46
CA HIS A 70 10.92 -12.96 -4.45
C HIS A 70 9.53 -12.65 -5.04
N LEU A 71 9.10 -13.41 -6.07
CA LEU A 71 7.78 -13.23 -6.69
C LEU A 71 6.65 -13.56 -5.71
N PHE A 72 6.78 -14.65 -4.94
CA PHE A 72 5.79 -15.03 -3.94
C PHE A 72 5.68 -13.96 -2.85
N VAL A 73 6.81 -13.45 -2.36
CA VAL A 73 6.83 -12.37 -1.36
C VAL A 73 6.11 -11.12 -1.86
N MET A 74 6.35 -10.71 -3.11
CA MET A 74 5.68 -9.55 -3.70
C MET A 74 4.17 -9.75 -3.82
N VAL A 75 3.71 -10.93 -4.25
CA VAL A 75 2.27 -11.24 -4.33
C VAL A 75 1.63 -11.23 -2.94
N PHE A 76 2.27 -11.85 -1.95
CA PHE A 76 1.77 -11.85 -0.58
C PHE A 76 1.71 -10.44 0.01
N ALA A 77 2.72 -9.59 -0.22
CA ALA A 77 2.74 -8.21 0.24
C ALA A 77 1.56 -7.40 -0.31
N VAL A 78 1.21 -7.59 -1.59
CA VAL A 78 0.02 -6.95 -2.20
C VAL A 78 -1.27 -7.43 -1.53
N ILE A 79 -1.43 -8.74 -1.34
CA ILE A 79 -2.63 -9.32 -0.70
C ILE A 79 -2.81 -8.76 0.71
N VAL A 80 -1.75 -8.75 1.52
CA VAL A 80 -1.78 -8.22 2.89
C VAL A 80 -2.14 -6.73 2.89
N SER A 81 -1.57 -5.95 1.96
CA SER A 81 -1.85 -4.52 1.85
C SER A 81 -3.33 -4.26 1.51
N VAL A 82 -3.86 -5.00 0.53
CA VAL A 82 -5.29 -4.93 0.15
C VAL A 82 -6.20 -5.31 1.32
N PHE A 83 -5.84 -6.35 2.08
CA PHE A 83 -6.61 -6.78 3.25
C PHE A 83 -6.67 -5.68 4.32
N VAL A 84 -5.54 -5.04 4.61
CA VAL A 84 -5.45 -3.90 5.53
C VAL A 84 -6.31 -2.72 5.05
N TRP A 85 -6.24 -2.38 3.76
CA TRP A 85 -7.05 -1.29 3.20
C TRP A 85 -8.54 -1.59 3.28
N CYS A 86 -8.96 -2.83 3.04
CA CYS A 86 -10.34 -3.27 3.19
C CYS A 86 -10.81 -3.16 4.65
N MET A 87 -9.99 -3.59 5.60
CA MET A 87 -10.29 -3.51 7.02
C MET A 87 -10.45 -2.05 7.47
N ILE A 88 -9.53 -1.17 7.09
CA ILE A 88 -9.60 0.26 7.40
C ILE A 88 -10.86 0.88 6.79
N ASN A 89 -11.15 0.58 5.52
CA ASN A 89 -12.36 1.06 4.86
C ASN A 89 -13.65 0.55 5.53
N TYR A 90 -13.66 -0.68 6.05
CA TYR A 90 -14.81 -1.23 6.79
C TYR A 90 -15.01 -0.58 8.15
N THR A 91 -13.92 -0.31 8.88
CA THR A 91 -13.99 0.26 10.23
C THR A 91 -14.22 1.77 10.25
N TRP A 92 -13.94 2.47 9.14
CA TRP A 92 -14.04 3.92 9.07
C TRP A 92 -15.48 4.40 8.90
N GLU A 93 -16.00 5.09 9.91
CA GLU A 93 -17.32 5.71 9.89
C GLU A 93 -17.20 7.23 9.86
N GLY A 94 -17.73 7.87 8.80
CA GLY A 94 -17.68 9.32 8.64
C GLY A 94 -18.26 9.80 7.31
N THR A 95 -18.25 11.12 7.10
CA THR A 95 -18.75 11.71 5.84
C THR A 95 -17.81 11.40 4.67
N LYS A 96 -18.38 11.34 3.45
CA LYS A 96 -17.62 11.07 2.21
C LYS A 96 -16.39 11.96 2.05
N LEU A 97 -16.53 13.26 2.35
CA LEU A 97 -15.44 14.22 2.26
C LEU A 97 -14.31 13.94 3.27
N ARG A 98 -14.66 13.58 4.52
CA ARG A 98 -13.66 13.23 5.54
C ARG A 98 -12.95 11.93 5.20
N ARG A 99 -13.65 10.97 4.59
CA ARG A 99 -13.05 9.73 4.12
C ARG A 99 -12.06 9.98 2.97
N LEU A 100 -12.40 10.85 2.02
CA LEU A 100 -11.48 11.21 0.94
C LEU A 100 -10.19 11.86 1.50
N LYS A 101 -10.32 12.72 2.53
CA LYS A 101 -9.16 13.29 3.24
C LYS A 101 -8.31 12.20 3.92
N MET A 102 -8.94 11.26 4.63
CA MET A 102 -8.24 10.14 5.25
C MET A 102 -7.48 9.30 4.22
N GLY A 103 -8.15 8.96 3.11
CA GLY A 103 -7.55 8.21 2.01
C GLY A 103 -6.39 8.93 1.34
N ALA A 104 -6.52 10.24 1.10
CA ALA A 104 -5.45 11.07 0.53
C ALA A 104 -4.22 11.14 1.45
N VAL A 105 -4.43 11.35 2.75
CA VAL A 105 -3.33 11.39 3.72
C VAL A 105 -2.64 10.02 3.81
N GLY A 106 -3.40 8.92 3.89
CA GLY A 106 -2.81 7.59 3.99
C GLY A 106 -2.14 7.09 2.72
N SER A 107 -2.67 7.43 1.54
CA SER A 107 -2.04 7.08 0.25
C SER A 107 -0.82 7.93 -0.06
N SER A 108 -0.70 9.13 0.53
CA SER A 108 0.41 10.06 0.28
C SER A 108 1.80 9.44 0.50
N PHE A 109 1.93 8.41 1.34
CA PHE A 109 3.16 7.62 1.49
C PHE A 109 3.73 7.16 0.14
N TYR A 110 2.88 6.54 -0.69
CA TYR A 110 3.29 6.03 -1.99
C TYR A 110 3.65 7.15 -2.96
N LEU A 111 2.98 8.31 -2.84
CA LEU A 111 3.28 9.49 -3.66
C LEU A 111 4.65 10.09 -3.29
N ILE A 112 4.94 10.22 -1.99
CA ILE A 112 6.27 10.64 -1.50
C ILE A 112 7.34 9.67 -2.01
N LEU A 113 7.08 8.37 -1.94
CA LEU A 113 8.02 7.35 -2.39
C LEU A 113 8.27 7.42 -3.91
N THR A 114 7.24 7.65 -4.72
CA THR A 114 7.40 7.92 -6.15
C THR A 114 8.29 9.15 -6.40
N ILE A 115 8.12 10.23 -5.63
CA ILE A 115 8.96 11.43 -5.75
C ILE A 115 10.43 11.11 -5.38
N VAL A 116 10.66 10.31 -4.34
CA VAL A 116 12.00 9.86 -3.96
C VAL A 116 12.66 9.05 -5.08
N PHE A 117 11.92 8.12 -5.69
CA PHE A 117 12.43 7.35 -6.84
C PHE A 117 12.67 8.22 -8.07
N LEU A 118 11.82 9.23 -8.32
CA LEU A 118 12.07 10.22 -9.36
C LEU A 118 13.36 11.00 -9.10
N TYR A 119 13.61 11.40 -7.85
CA TYR A 119 14.87 12.04 -7.47
C TYR A 119 16.07 11.12 -7.74
N PHE A 120 16.00 9.84 -7.35
CA PHE A 120 17.05 8.85 -7.66
C PHE A 120 17.24 8.61 -9.15
N PHE A 121 16.17 8.72 -9.95
CA PHE A 121 16.26 8.60 -11.40
C PHE A 121 16.99 9.79 -12.03
N ILE A 122 16.66 11.02 -11.61
CA ILE A 122 17.28 12.24 -12.16
C ILE A 122 18.74 12.38 -11.71
N THR A 123 19.07 11.88 -10.52
CA THR A 123 20.43 11.92 -9.96
C THR A 123 21.27 10.68 -10.28
N LEU A 124 20.77 9.80 -11.16
CA LEU A 124 21.43 8.55 -11.52
C LEU A 124 22.80 8.82 -12.14
N LYS A 125 23.85 8.33 -11.48
CA LYS A 125 25.23 8.35 -11.95
C LYS A 125 25.85 6.98 -11.67
N PRO A 126 26.83 6.54 -12.47
CA PRO A 126 27.60 5.35 -12.14
C PRO A 126 28.39 5.60 -10.85
N ASP A 127 28.25 4.67 -9.90
CA ASP A 127 29.00 4.64 -8.64
C ASP A 127 30.45 4.19 -8.89
N TYR A 128 30.71 3.43 -9.97
CA TYR A 128 32.05 3.00 -10.38
C TYR A 128 32.17 2.79 -11.91
N PRO A 129 33.38 2.88 -12.48
CA PRO A 129 33.60 2.63 -13.90
C PRO A 129 33.22 1.18 -14.26
N GLY A 130 32.27 1.04 -15.20
CA GLY A 130 31.75 -0.25 -15.65
C GLY A 130 30.44 -0.70 -14.99
N GLU A 131 29.85 0.09 -14.09
CA GLU A 131 28.49 -0.19 -13.58
C GLU A 131 27.46 -0.11 -14.72
N ASP A 132 26.56 -1.09 -14.74
CA ASP A 132 25.38 -1.08 -15.61
C ASP A 132 24.31 -0.12 -15.05
N THR A 133 24.47 1.16 -15.39
CA THR A 133 23.51 2.21 -15.02
C THR A 133 22.14 1.99 -15.67
N PHE A 134 22.05 1.23 -16.77
CA PHE A 134 20.80 0.91 -17.42
C PHE A 134 19.96 -0.03 -16.55
N MET A 135 20.54 -1.09 -16.00
CA MET A 135 19.82 -2.01 -15.10
C MET A 135 19.33 -1.31 -13.83
N ARG A 136 20.12 -0.38 -13.29
CA ARG A 136 19.68 0.45 -12.16
C ARG A 136 18.53 1.39 -12.53
N ALA A 137 18.58 2.01 -13.71
CA ALA A 137 17.50 2.84 -14.22
C ALA A 137 16.19 2.03 -14.38
N VAL A 138 16.26 0.83 -14.94
CA VAL A 138 15.11 -0.08 -15.09
C VAL A 138 14.51 -0.41 -13.73
N GLY A 139 15.33 -0.72 -12.73
CA GLY A 139 14.86 -0.97 -11.36
C GLY A 139 14.11 0.22 -10.77
N ILE A 140 14.64 1.44 -10.92
CA ILE A 140 14.00 2.67 -10.42
C ILE A 140 12.67 2.95 -11.15
N ILE A 141 12.62 2.75 -12.48
CA ILE A 141 11.38 2.91 -13.26
C ILE A 141 10.31 1.92 -12.79
N MET A 142 10.67 0.64 -12.60
CA MET A 142 9.73 -0.35 -12.10
C MET A 142 9.23 0.00 -10.69
N ALA A 143 10.11 0.51 -9.83
CA ALA A 143 9.72 0.99 -8.51
C ALA A 143 8.71 2.15 -8.59
N MET A 144 8.94 3.14 -9.47
CA MET A 144 7.99 4.25 -9.71
C MET A 144 6.63 3.77 -10.20
N ILE A 145 6.58 2.77 -11.09
CA ILE A 145 5.31 2.18 -11.57
C ILE A 145 4.57 1.54 -10.40
N VAL A 146 5.25 0.69 -9.62
CA VAL A 146 4.66 -0.02 -8.48
C VAL A 146 4.10 0.95 -7.45
N THR A 147 4.86 1.98 -7.06
CA THR A 147 4.38 2.97 -6.08
C THR A 147 3.23 3.81 -6.61
N SER A 148 3.23 4.15 -7.90
CA SER A 148 2.12 4.89 -8.51
C SER A 148 0.83 4.07 -8.56
N VAL A 149 0.92 2.77 -8.89
CA VAL A 149 -0.24 1.86 -8.87
C VAL A 149 -0.72 1.64 -7.43
N ALA A 150 0.18 1.50 -6.46
CA ALA A 150 -0.16 1.37 -5.05
C ALA A 150 -0.85 2.62 -4.51
N PHE A 151 -0.38 3.83 -4.88
CA PHE A 151 -1.01 5.11 -4.56
C PHE A 151 -2.46 5.13 -5.02
N LEU A 152 -2.69 4.86 -6.31
CA LEU A 152 -4.03 4.88 -6.91
C LEU A 152 -4.95 3.83 -6.26
N THR A 153 -4.44 2.62 -6.07
CA THR A 153 -5.23 1.51 -5.50
C THR A 153 -5.61 1.79 -4.06
N CYS A 154 -4.65 2.21 -3.23
CA CYS A 154 -4.89 2.60 -1.85
C CYS A 154 -5.93 3.74 -1.79
N PHE A 155 -5.76 4.78 -2.61
CA PHE A 155 -6.65 5.94 -2.62
C PHE A 155 -8.08 5.58 -3.07
N ILE A 156 -8.24 4.73 -4.09
CA ILE A 156 -9.55 4.27 -4.55
C ILE A 156 -10.21 3.40 -3.48
N MET A 157 -9.47 2.47 -2.88
CA MET A 157 -10.00 1.55 -1.88
C MET A 157 -10.39 2.23 -0.57
N THR A 158 -9.63 3.23 -0.11
CA THR A 158 -9.93 3.90 1.17
C THR A 158 -10.74 5.18 0.99
N GLY A 159 -10.56 5.93 -0.10
CA GLY A 159 -11.24 7.19 -0.37
C GLY A 159 -12.61 7.03 -1.03
N PHE A 160 -12.70 6.22 -2.09
CA PHE A 160 -13.89 6.14 -2.95
C PHE A 160 -14.83 4.96 -2.67
N SER A 161 -14.38 3.92 -1.97
CA SER A 161 -15.14 2.70 -1.70
C SER A 161 -16.42 2.92 -0.87
N LYS A 162 -17.53 3.26 -1.53
CA LYS A 162 -18.86 3.39 -0.93
C LYS A 162 -19.34 2.00 -0.47
N ARG A 163 -19.70 1.85 0.80
CA ARG A 163 -20.79 0.96 1.20
C ARG A 163 -22.01 1.88 1.20
N GLU A 164 -22.86 1.78 0.18
CA GLU A 164 -24.27 2.03 0.42
C GLU A 164 -24.70 0.82 1.27
N MET A 165 -24.83 1.05 2.57
CA MET A 165 -25.76 0.28 3.38
C MET A 165 -27.07 1.04 3.37
#